data_AF-X1P1N9-F1
#
_entry.id   AF-X1P1N9-F1
#
_cell.length_a   1.000
_cell.length_b   1.000
_cell.length_c   1.000
_cell.angle_alpha   90.00
_cell.angle_beta   90.00
_cell.angle_gamma   90.00
#
_symmetry.space_group_name_H-M   'P 1'
#
loop_
_entity.id
_entity.type
_entity.pdbx_description
1 polymer ?
#
loop_
_entity_poly.entity_id
_entity_poly.type
_entity_poly.pdbx_seq_one_letter_code
_entity_poly.pdbx_strand_id
1 'polypeptide(L)' 'MSRKSEEVVDVRWAELESAGGMYRRECPYCDGVLLVGRDKDTLMLQEYDRCIQCGQRVRYLDIEEMRALERA' A
#
# COMPACT_ATOMS: atom_id res chain seq x y z
N MET A 1 -0.08 9.22 -24.32
CA MET A 1 -0.54 9.35 -22.93
C MET A 1 0.70 9.21 -22.03
N SER A 2 1.28 10.33 -21.57
CA SER A 2 2.52 10.30 -20.79
C SER A 2 2.28 9.71 -19.41
N ARG A 3 2.96 8.59 -19.11
CA ARG A 3 3.02 7.97 -17.79
C ARG A 3 3.82 8.86 -16.82
N LYS A 4 3.18 9.89 -16.28
CA LYS A 4 3.56 10.39 -14.94
C LYS A 4 2.87 9.39 -13.98
N SER A 5 3.49 8.41 -13.33
CA SER A 5 4.81 8.29 -12.73
C SER A 5 5.20 6.81 -12.68
N GLU A 6 6.33 6.43 -13.27
CA GLU A 6 6.91 5.07 -13.15
C GLU A 6 7.68 4.86 -11.83
N GLU A 7 7.87 5.93 -11.06
CA GLU A 7 8.59 5.91 -9.79
C GLU A 7 7.75 5.24 -8.70
N VAL A 8 8.29 4.15 -8.15
CA VAL A 8 7.77 3.48 -6.96
C VAL A 8 8.38 4.17 -5.74
N VAL A 9 7.55 4.54 -4.79
CA VAL A 9 7.97 5.22 -3.56
C VAL A 9 7.98 4.22 -2.43
N ASP A 10 9.10 4.14 -1.73
CA ASP A 10 9.24 3.32 -0.53
C ASP A 10 8.56 4.01 0.65
N VAL A 11 7.65 3.31 1.31
CA VAL A 11 6.89 3.80 2.47
C VAL A 11 6.85 2.72 3.55
N ARG A 12 6.62 3.12 4.81
CA ARG A 12 6.25 2.18 5.87
C ARG A 12 4.76 2.28 6.12
N TRP A 13 4.02 1.17 6.03
CA TRP A 13 2.58 1.14 6.28
C TRP A 13 2.22 1.64 7.69
N ALA A 14 3.10 1.38 8.67
CA ALA A 14 2.93 1.84 10.04
C ALA A 14 3.03 3.37 10.20
N GLU A 15 3.66 4.06 9.25
CA GLU A 15 3.84 5.54 9.26
C GLU A 15 2.77 6.28 8.46
N LEU A 16 1.94 5.56 7.69
CA LEU A 16 0.84 6.15 6.94
C LEU A 16 -0.40 6.33 7.82
N GLU A 17 -1.11 7.43 7.60
CA GLU A 17 -2.38 7.71 8.27
C GLU A 17 -3.46 6.68 7.92
N SER A 18 -4.32 6.35 8.90
CA SER A 18 -5.38 5.37 8.70
C SER A 18 -6.57 6.00 7.96
N ALA A 19 -6.91 5.44 6.79
CA ALA A 19 -8.11 5.82 6.03
C ALA A 19 -9.36 5.00 6.42
N GLY A 20 -9.41 4.52 7.67
CA GLY A 20 -10.50 3.69 8.20
C GLY A 20 -10.37 2.20 7.87
N GLY A 21 -10.20 1.38 8.91
CA GLY A 21 -9.98 -0.07 8.80
C GLY A 21 -8.50 -0.43 8.73
N MET A 22 -8.20 -1.73 8.92
CA MET A 22 -6.82 -2.21 9.07
C MET A 22 -6.00 -2.01 7.80
N TYR A 23 -6.51 -2.41 6.63
CA TYR A 23 -5.74 -2.40 5.38
C TYR A 23 -5.93 -1.14 4.52
N ARG A 24 -6.45 -0.06 5.10
CA ARG A 24 -6.65 1.21 4.40
C ARG A 24 -5.72 2.26 4.95
N ARG A 25 -4.97 2.89 4.05
CA ARG A 25 -4.05 3.99 4.36
C ARG A 25 -4.27 5.16 3.43
N GLU A 26 -4.06 6.35 3.94
CA GLU A 26 -4.08 7.56 3.11
C GLU A 26 -2.91 7.55 2.12
N CYS A 27 -3.14 8.05 0.92
CA CYS A 27 -2.07 8.22 -0.05
C CYS A 27 -1.20 9.42 0.33
N PRO A 28 0.14 9.30 0.37
CA PRO A 28 1.01 10.41 0.76
C PRO A 28 1.09 11.56 -0.28
N TYR A 29 0.41 11.43 -1.42
CA TYR A 29 0.49 12.38 -2.55
C TYR A 29 -0.86 12.98 -2.96
N CYS A 30 -1.99 12.45 -2.47
CA CYS A 30 -3.33 12.96 -2.79
C CYS A 30 -4.34 12.49 -1.73
N ASP A 31 -5.57 13.00 -1.77
CA ASP A 31 -6.66 12.60 -0.86
C ASP A 31 -7.24 11.20 -1.15
N GLY A 32 -6.51 10.37 -1.89
CA GLY A 32 -6.88 9.00 -2.24
C GLY A 32 -6.44 7.98 -1.19
N VAL A 33 -6.76 6.71 -1.47
CA VAL A 33 -6.52 5.62 -0.52
C VAL A 33 -5.63 4.53 -1.15
N LEU A 34 -4.78 3.95 -0.32
CA LEU A 34 -4.03 2.72 -0.55
C LEU A 34 -4.79 1.57 0.13
N LEU A 35 -5.01 0.49 -0.62
CA LEU A 35 -5.83 -0.66 -0.21
C LEU A 35 -4.95 -1.90 -0.22
N VAL A 36 -4.09 -2.05 0.79
CA VAL A 36 -3.06 -3.10 0.88
C VAL A 36 -3.61 -4.41 0.32
N GLY A 37 -3.11 -4.79 -0.85
CA GLY A 37 -3.62 -5.93 -1.60
C GLY A 37 -3.21 -7.26 -0.98
N ARG A 38 -3.91 -8.33 -1.38
CA ARG A 38 -3.48 -9.71 -1.14
C ARG A 38 -3.23 -10.40 -2.46
N ASP A 39 -2.19 -11.21 -2.49
CA ASP A 39 -1.94 -12.14 -3.57
C ASP A 39 -3.05 -13.20 -3.59
N LYS A 40 -3.56 -13.53 -4.79
CA LYS A 40 -4.77 -14.37 -4.92
C LYS A 40 -4.50 -15.84 -4.64
N ASP A 41 -3.28 -16.29 -4.85
CA ASP A 41 -2.90 -17.70 -4.73
C ASP A 41 -2.39 -18.01 -3.33
N THR A 42 -1.64 -17.08 -2.74
CA THR A 42 -1.01 -17.26 -1.42
C THR A 42 -1.78 -16.58 -0.28
N LEU A 43 -2.75 -15.71 -0.60
CA LEU A 43 -3.49 -14.86 0.34
C LEU A 43 -2.60 -13.93 1.20
N MET A 44 -1.31 -13.83 0.88
CA MET A 44 -0.37 -12.97 1.60
C MET A 44 -0.52 -11.52 1.18
N LEU A 45 -0.29 -10.60 2.11
CA LEU A 45 -0.23 -9.17 1.79
C LEU A 45 0.84 -8.89 0.73
N GLN A 46 0.52 -8.03 -0.23
CA GLN A 46 1.41 -7.66 -1.33
C GLN A 46 2.36 -6.53 -0.90
N GLU A 47 3.64 -6.67 -1.29
CA GLU A 47 4.68 -5.65 -1.02
C GLU A 47 4.44 -4.36 -1.80
N TYR A 48 3.83 -4.45 -2.98
CA TYR A 48 3.54 -3.31 -3.85
C TYR A 48 2.05 -3.02 -3.88
N ASP A 49 1.72 -1.73 -3.90
CA ASP A 49 0.34 -1.24 -3.99
C ASP A 49 0.27 0.02 -4.85
N ARG A 50 -0.94 0.46 -5.17
CA ARG A 50 -1.20 1.69 -5.91
C ARG A 50 -2.37 2.45 -5.32
N CYS A 51 -2.24 3.77 -5.27
CA CYS A 51 -3.36 4.62 -4.89
C CYS A 51 -4.50 4.45 -5.92
N ILE A 52 -5.72 4.25 -5.42
CA ILE A 52 -6.90 4.06 -6.28
C ILE A 52 -7.33 5.34 -7.01
N GLN A 53 -6.86 6.51 -6.56
CA GLN A 53 -7.22 7.82 -7.11
C GLN A 53 -6.16 8.34 -8.07
N CYS A 54 -4.94 8.64 -7.59
CA CYS A 54 -3.89 9.22 -8.42
C CYS A 54 -3.04 8.17 -9.15
N GLY A 55 -3.15 6.89 -8.77
CA GLY A 55 -2.37 5.82 -9.38
C GLY A 55 -0.93 5.69 -8.90
N GLN A 56 -0.48 6.52 -7.95
CA GLN A 56 0.88 6.46 -7.40
C GLN A 56 1.21 5.06 -6.89
N ARG A 57 2.37 4.53 -7.27
CA ARG A 57 2.86 3.21 -6.85
C ARG A 57 3.70 3.35 -5.60
N VAL A 58 3.49 2.44 -4.65
CA VAL A 58 4.25 2.38 -3.40
C VAL A 58 4.78 0.98 -3.17
N ARG A 59 5.86 0.90 -2.39
CA ARG A 59 6.45 -0.33 -1.87
C ARG A 59 6.47 -0.24 -0.35
N TYR A 60 5.87 -1.22 0.33
CA TYR A 60 5.88 -1.30 1.78
C TYR A 60 7.19 -1.91 2.28
N LEU A 61 8.00 -1.12 2.99
CA LEU A 61 9.28 -1.58 3.55
C LEU A 61 9.10 -2.51 4.77
N ASP A 62 7.95 -2.43 5.43
CA ASP A 62 7.55 -3.19 6.62
C ASP A 62 6.62 -4.37 6.29
N ILE A 63 6.64 -4.87 5.05
CA ILE A 63 5.72 -5.92 4.60
C ILE A 63 5.79 -7.21 5.41
N GLU A 64 6.98 -7.62 5.88
CA GLU A 64 7.13 -8.82 6.70
C GLU A 64 6.53 -8.64 8.10
N GLU A 65 6.64 -7.44 8.67
CA GLU A 65 5.99 -7.10 9.95
C GLU A 65 4.46 -7.10 9.78
N MET A 66 3.95 -6.50 8.70
CA MET A 66 2.52 -6.53 8.36
C MET A 66 1.99 -7.97 8.21
N ARG A 67 2.74 -8.84 7.53
CA ARG A 67 2.39 -10.26 7.36
C ARG A 67 2.42 -11.04 8.67
N ALA A 68 3.28 -10.67 9.61
CA ALA A 68 3.32 -11.29 10.93
C ALA A 68 2.10 -10.91 11.77
N LEU A 69 1.66 -9.64 11.71
CA LEU A 69 0.47 -9.16 12.41
C LEU A 69 -0.81 -9.86 11.95
N GLU A 70 -0.92 -10.23 10.67
CA GLU A 70 -2.07 -11.00 10.14
C GLU A 70 -2.22 -12.41 10.72
N ARG A 71 -1.12 -12.99 11.22
CA ARG A 71 -1.08 -14.37 11.70
C ARG A 71 -1.26 -14.47 13.22
N ALA A 72 -1.23 -13.34 13.93
CA ALA A 72 -1.35 -13.25 15.38
C ALA A 72 -2.82 -13.09 15.81
#